data_AF-A0A1D2YT93-F1
#
_entry.id   AF-A0A1D2YT93-F1
#
_cell.length_a   1.000
_cell.length_b   1.000
_cell.length_c   1.000
_cell.angle_alpha   90.00
_cell.angle_beta   90.00
_cell.angle_gamma   90.00
#
_symmetry.space_group_name_H-M   'P 1'
#
loop_
_entity.id
_entity.type
_entity.pdbx_description
1 polymer ?
#
loop_
_entity_poly.entity_id
_entity_poly.type
_entity_poly.pdbx_seq_one_letter_code
_entity_poly.pdbx_strand_id
1 'polypeptide(L)' 'MDNKRICLNFRENKDIKVGDKILVKLPNEEIERKFLVKKLDHRFKNLPIVEYNGIEIVIDLSIIIRKMND' A
#
# COMPACT_ATOMS: atom_id res chain seq x y z
N MET A 1 -29.15 9.87 -5.20
CA MET A 1 -28.27 8.87 -4.58
C MET A 1 -26.90 9.49 -4.43
N ASP A 2 -26.62 9.97 -3.23
CA ASP A 2 -25.42 10.71 -2.85
C ASP A 2 -24.20 9.78 -2.81
N ASN A 3 -23.40 9.80 -3.86
CA ASN A 3 -22.07 9.20 -3.85
C ASN A 3 -21.15 10.08 -2.99
N LYS A 4 -21.12 9.80 -1.68
CA LYS A 4 -20.10 10.32 -0.76
C LYS A 4 -18.72 9.96 -1.29
N ARG A 5 -18.08 10.90 -1.99
CA ARG A 5 -16.65 10.83 -2.29
C ARG A 5 -15.92 11.01 -0.96
N ILE A 6 -15.52 9.89 -0.37
CA ILE A 6 -14.61 9.89 0.78
C ILE A 6 -13.25 10.37 0.24
N CYS A 7 -13.03 11.68 0.27
CA CYS A 7 -11.69 12.25 0.12
C CYS A 7 -10.91 11.91 1.38
N LEU A 8 -10.25 10.75 1.40
CA LEU A 8 -9.15 10.50 2.32
C LEU A 8 -8.06 11.50 1.94
N ASN A 9 -7.90 12.55 2.73
CA ASN A 9 -6.75 13.46 2.65
C ASN A 9 -5.48 12.63 2.90
N PHE A 10 -4.92 12.07 1.85
CA PHE A 10 -3.60 11.43 1.89
C PHE A 10 -2.59 12.56 2.10
N ARG A 11 -2.25 12.82 3.38
CA ARG A 11 -0.93 13.38 3.70
C ARG A 11 0.07 12.51 2.97
N GLU A 12 0.80 13.12 2.06
CA GLU A 12 1.90 12.57 1.29
C GLU A 12 2.68 11.50 2.10
N ASN A 13 2.32 10.22 1.94
CA ASN A 13 3.16 9.09 2.37
C ASN A 13 4.31 9.00 1.36
N LYS A 14 5.14 10.04 1.28
CA LYS A 14 6.02 10.30 0.14
C LYS A 14 7.31 9.49 0.11
N ASP A 15 7.58 8.66 1.12
CA ASP A 15 8.80 7.84 1.15
C ASP A 15 8.50 6.44 1.70
N ILE A 16 7.86 5.62 0.86
CA ILE A 16 7.89 4.16 1.04
C ILE A 16 9.25 3.68 0.52
N LYS A 17 9.97 2.96 1.38
CA LYS A 17 11.30 2.41 1.13
C LYS A 17 11.25 0.89 1.23
N VAL A 18 12.23 0.25 0.59
CA VAL A 18 12.48 -1.17 0.82
C VAL A 18 12.77 -1.40 2.30
N GLY A 19 12.11 -2.39 2.90
CA GLY A 19 12.17 -2.69 4.33
C GLY A 19 11.06 -2.05 5.16
N ASP A 20 10.28 -1.11 4.61
CA ASP A 20 9.14 -0.56 5.33
C ASP A 20 8.04 -1.61 5.51
N LYS A 21 7.35 -1.53 6.65
CA LYS A 21 6.09 -2.26 6.88
C LYS A 21 4.93 -1.34 6.48
N ILE A 22 4.05 -1.83 5.63
CA ILE A 22 2.85 -1.10 5.19
C ILE A 22 1.60 -1.87 5.60
N LEU A 23 0.57 -1.13 5.99
CA LEU A 23 -0.76 -1.67 6.26
C LEU A 23 -1.65 -1.38 5.06
N VAL A 24 -2.19 -2.42 4.47
CA VAL A 24 -2.94 -2.40 3.20
C VAL A 24 -4.28 -3.06 3.42
N LYS A 25 -5.34 -2.49 2.86
CA LYS A 25 -6.64 -3.17 2.76
C LYS A 25 -6.88 -3.54 1.31
N LEU A 26 -6.85 -4.84 1.02
CA LEU A 26 -7.08 -5.31 -0.34
C LEU A 26 -8.56 -5.10 -0.70
N PRO A 27 -8.88 -4.74 -1.95
CA PRO A 27 -10.25 -4.38 -2.35
C PRO A 27 -11.28 -5.50 -2.13
N ASN A 28 -10.85 -6.76 -2.16
CA ASN A 28 -11.70 -7.93 -1.94
C ASN A 28 -11.59 -8.50 -0.51
N GLU A 29 -10.94 -7.79 0.41
CA GLU A 29 -10.79 -8.21 1.79
C GLU A 29 -11.35 -7.15 2.74
N GLU A 30 -12.10 -7.61 3.73
CA GLU A 30 -12.60 -6.74 4.81
C GLU A 30 -11.50 -6.41 5.83
N ILE A 31 -10.45 -7.25 5.87
CA ILE A 31 -9.34 -7.15 6.81
C ILE A 31 -8.19 -6.31 6.25
N GLU A 32 -7.48 -5.65 7.17
CA GLU A 32 -6.21 -4.98 6.87
C GLU A 32 -5.06 -5.97 7.02
N ARG A 33 -4.14 -5.99 6.06
CA ARG A 33 -2.96 -6.84 6.06
C ARG A 33 -1.69 -6.01 6.16
N LYS A 34 -0.75 -6.53 6.95
CA LYS A 34 0.60 -5.97 7.05
C LYS A 34 1.50 -6.64 6.03
N PHE A 35 2.20 -5.84 5.26
CA PHE A 35 3.18 -6.30 4.29
C PHE A 35 4.53 -5.65 4.53
N LEU A 36 5.59 -6.38 4.20
CA LEU A 36 6.94 -5.84 4.12
C LEU A 36 7.24 -5.49 2.67
N VAL A 37 7.69 -4.26 2.42
CA VAL A 37 8.11 -3.82 1.09
C VAL A 37 9.44 -4.47 0.77
N LYS A 38 9.44 -5.41 -0.18
CA LYS A 38 10.65 -6.11 -0.63
C LYS A 38 11.41 -5.30 -1.67
N LYS A 39 10.68 -4.64 -2.58
CA LYS A 39 11.26 -3.87 -3.70
C LYS A 39 10.35 -2.68 -4.02
N LEU A 40 10.87 -1.76 -4.82
CA LEU A 40 10.09 -0.68 -5.43
C LEU A 40 10.18 -0.84 -6.94
N ASP A 41 9.06 -0.83 -7.65
CA ASP A 41 9.08 -0.83 -9.12
C ASP A 41 9.25 0.62 -9.62
N HIS A 42 10.46 0.95 -10.05
CA HIS A 42 10.80 2.26 -10.60
C HIS A 42 10.04 2.61 -11.89
N ARG A 43 9.57 1.61 -12.64
CA ARG A 43 8.79 1.84 -13.88
C ARG A 43 7.39 2.36 -13.54
N PHE A 44 6.88 2.01 -12.36
CA PHE A 44 5.59 2.44 -11.85
C PHE A 44 5.77 3.42 -10.69
N LYS A 45 6.51 4.53 -10.88
CA LYS A 45 6.61 5.60 -9.86
C LYS A 45 7.03 5.11 -8.46
N ASN A 46 7.87 4.08 -8.38
CA ASN A 46 8.30 3.45 -7.14
C ASN A 46 7.15 2.78 -6.35
N LEU A 47 6.21 2.13 -7.03
CA LEU A 47 5.19 1.33 -6.34
C LEU A 47 5.86 0.21 -5.52
N PRO A 48 5.43 -0.03 -4.27
CA PRO A 48 5.95 -1.12 -3.46
C PRO A 48 5.56 -2.49 -4.00
N ILE A 49 6.54 -3.37 -4.07
CA ILE A 49 6.36 -4.80 -4.31
C ILE A 49 6.47 -5.52 -2.97
N VAL A 50 5.48 -6.33 -2.66
CA VAL A 50 5.40 -7.14 -1.45
C VAL A 50 5.20 -8.61 -1.82
N GLU A 51 5.48 -9.52 -0.90
CA GLU A 51 5.20 -10.94 -1.08
C GLU A 51 3.87 -11.31 -0.40
N TYR A 52 2.99 -11.95 -1.15
CA TYR A 52 1.72 -12.48 -0.66
C TYR A 52 1.54 -13.92 -1.13
N ASN A 53 1.44 -14.87 -0.20
CA ASN A 53 1.33 -16.30 -0.48
C ASN A 53 2.42 -16.83 -1.44
N GLY A 54 3.66 -16.34 -1.29
CA GLY A 54 4.80 -16.75 -2.14
C GLY A 54 4.84 -16.07 -3.51
N ILE A 55 3.95 -15.12 -3.79
CA ILE A 55 3.88 -14.38 -5.05
C ILE A 55 4.25 -12.92 -4.80
N GLU A 56 5.11 -12.35 -5.63
CA GLU A 56 5.40 -10.91 -5.62
C GLU A 56 4.23 -10.14 -6.26
N ILE A 57 3.61 -9.25 -5.49
CA ILE A 57 2.49 -8.41 -5.94
C ILE A 57 2.88 -6.94 -5.83
N VAL A 58 2.48 -6.16 -6.85
CA VAL A 58 2.62 -4.70 -6.84
C VAL A 58 1.44 -4.12 -6.09
N ILE A 59 1.72 -3.28 -5.10
CA ILE A 59 0.70 -2.61 -4.29
C ILE A 59 0.60 -1.16 -4.76
N ASP A 60 -0.61 -0.76 -5.15
CA ASP A 60 -0.90 0.63 -5.46
C ASP A 60 -0.87 1.49 -4.18
N LEU A 61 -0.35 2.71 -4.27
CA LEU A 61 -0.22 3.58 -3.09
C LEU A 61 -1.60 3.97 -2.50
N SER A 62 -2.67 3.97 -3.31
CA SER A 62 -4.01 4.37 -2.86
C SER A 62 -4.67 3.36 -1.92
N ILE A 63 -4.25 2.09 -1.98
CA ILE A 63 -4.77 1.03 -1.10
C ILE A 63 -3.95 0.89 0.19
N ILE A 64 -2.86 1.64 0.32
CA ILE A 64 -2.04 1.69 1.51
C ILE A 64 -2.69 2.64 2.51
N ILE A 65 -3.10 2.08 3.64
CA ILE A 65 -3.74 2.83 4.71
C ILE A 65 -2.71 3.65 5.49
N ARG A 66 -1.60 3.01 5.87
CA ARG A 66 -0.48 3.67 6.56
C ARG A 66 0.83 2.91 6.41
N LYS A 67 1.93 3.65 6.41
CA LYS A 67 3.26 3.13 6.70
C LYS A 67 3.41 2.97 8.22
N MET A 68 3.94 1.83 8.64
CA MET A 68 4.28 1.58 10.04
C MET A 68 5.76 1.93 10.22
N ASN A 69 6.03 2.95 11.03
CA ASN A 69 7.37 3.18 11.55
C ASN A 69 7.50 2.30 12.80
N ASP A 70 8.45 1.38 12.79
CA ASP A 70 8.90 0.68 14.00
C ASP A 70 9.73 1.66 14.84
#